data_AF-A0A840UTD2-F1
#
_entry.id   AF-A0A840UTD2-F1
#
_cell.length_a   1.000
_cell.length_b   1.000
_cell.length_c   1.000
_cell.angle_alpha   90.00
_cell.angle_beta   90.00
_cell.angle_gamma   90.00
#
_symmetry.space_group_name_H-M   'P 1'
#
loop_
_entity.id
_entity.type
_entity.pdbx_description
1 polymer ?
#
loop_
_entity_poly.entity_id
_entity_poly.type
_entity_poly.pdbx_seq_one_letter_code
_entity_poly.pdbx_strand_id
1 'polypeptide(L)' 'MEAISSSAFLREFTLYAEQAAAKDETYIIQRSNGKNMVFMSLDKYNEINKELFLLKNGNDK' A
#
# COMPACT_ATOMS: atom_id res chain seq x y z
N MET A 1 -7.12 -0.93 6.54
CA MET A 1 -5.65 -0.81 6.54
C MET A 1 -5.15 -1.42 7.84
N GLU A 2 -4.34 -2.48 7.74
CA GLU A 2 -3.88 -3.28 8.87
C GLU A 2 -2.37 -3.16 9.05
N ALA A 3 -1.86 -3.17 10.28
CA ALA A 3 -0.44 -3.14 10.56
C ALA A 3 0.10 -4.54 10.85
N ILE A 4 1.15 -4.95 10.15
CA ILE A 4 1.78 -6.26 10.28
C ILE A 4 3.29 -6.10 10.51
N SER A 5 3.89 -6.99 11.29
CA SER A 5 5.35 -6.97 11.48
C SER A 5 6.07 -7.41 10.19
N SER A 6 7.27 -6.89 9.97
CA SER A 6 8.10 -7.31 8.83
C SER A 6 8.37 -8.81 8.80
N SER A 7 8.47 -9.46 9.96
CA SER A 7 8.65 -10.90 10.06
C SER A 7 7.42 -11.68 9.62
N ALA A 8 6.21 -11.22 9.98
CA ALA A 8 4.97 -11.82 9.51
C ALA A 8 4.81 -11.62 7.99
N PHE A 9 5.05 -10.39 7.51
CA PHE A 9 5.00 -10.06 6.09
C PHE A 9 5.91 -10.95 5.23
N LEU A 10 7.17 -11.15 5.65
CA LEU A 10 8.11 -11.99 4.90
C LEU A 10 7.73 -13.47 4.92
N ARG A 11 7.17 -13.96 6.04
CA ARG A 11 6.77 -15.37 6.15
C ARG A 11 5.54 -15.68 5.29
N GLU A 12 4.57 -14.78 5.28
CA GLU A 12 3.28 -14.98 4.59
C GLU A 12 3.15 -14.07 3.35
N PHE A 13 4.26 -13.76 2.67
CA PHE A 13 4.28 -12.78 1.58
C PHE A 13 3.20 -13.06 0.52
N THR A 14 3.09 -14.31 0.07
CA THR A 14 2.12 -14.71 -0.96
C THR A 14 0.68 -14.42 -0.54
N LEU A 15 0.31 -14.70 0.71
CA LEU A 15 -1.02 -14.44 1.25
C LEU A 15 -1.32 -12.94 1.19
N TYR A 16 -0.42 -12.10 1.71
CA TYR A 16 -0.63 -10.65 1.71
C TYR A 16 -0.64 -10.08 0.28
N ALA A 17 0.17 -10.62 -0.64
CA ALA A 17 0.16 -10.23 -2.04
C ALA A 17 -1.17 -10.54 -2.72
N GLU A 18 -1.73 -11.74 -2.49
CA GLU A 18 -3.05 -12.11 -2.99
C GLU A 18 -4.16 -11.23 -2.40
N GLN A 19 -4.12 -10.96 -1.09
CA GLN A 19 -5.09 -10.07 -0.46
C GLN A 19 -4.99 -8.63 -0.98
N ALA A 20 -3.78 -8.09 -1.14
CA ALA A 20 -3.59 -6.76 -1.69
C ALA A 20 -4.09 -6.68 -3.15
N ALA A 21 -3.78 -7.68 -3.98
CA ALA A 21 -4.13 -7.68 -5.39
C ALA A 21 -5.62 -7.98 -5.64
N ALA A 22 -6.19 -8.99 -4.99
CA ALA A 22 -7.55 -9.46 -5.27
C ALA A 22 -8.63 -8.82 -4.39
N LYS A 23 -8.27 -8.38 -3.17
CA LYS A 23 -9.22 -7.81 -2.20
C LYS A 23 -9.01 -6.31 -1.96
N ASP A 24 -8.09 -5.70 -2.70
CA ASP A 24 -7.73 -4.28 -2.59
C ASP A 24 -7.30 -3.87 -1.16
N GLU A 25 -6.75 -4.84 -0.41
CA GLU A 25 -6.26 -4.62 0.95
C GLU A 25 -4.95 -3.81 0.94
N THR A 26 -4.72 -3.05 2.01
CA THR A 26 -3.51 -2.24 2.20
C THR A 26 -2.95 -2.48 3.59
N TYR A 27 -1.65 -2.76 3.65
CA TYR A 27 -0.95 -3.09 4.88
C TYR A 27 0.13 -2.08 5.20
N ILE A 28 0.34 -1.83 6.49
CA ILE A 28 1.51 -1.13 7.02
C ILE A 28 2.49 -2.19 7.52
N ILE A 29 3.65 -2.27 6.90
CA ILE A 29 4.74 -3.16 7.32
C ILE A 29 5.56 -2.43 8.38
N GLN A 30 5.46 -2.89 9.63
CA GLN A 30 6.20 -2.37 10.77
C GLN A 30 7.58 -3.01 10.85
N ARG A 31 8.61 -2.16 10.89
CA ARG A 31 10.01 -2.60 11.00
C ARG A 31 10.59 -2.16 12.33
N SER A 32 11.42 -3.00 12.94
CA SER A 32 12.06 -2.72 14.24
C SER A 32 12.92 -1.46 14.25
N ASN A 33 13.39 -1.01 13.08
CA ASN A 33 14.16 0.22 12.91
C ASN A 33 13.28 1.47 12.69
N GLY A 34 11.96 1.37 12.86
CA GLY A 34 11.00 2.47 12.68
C GLY A 34 10.75 2.87 11.23
N LYS A 35 11.45 2.30 10.25
CA LYS A 35 11.30 2.61 8.82
C LYS A 35 10.14 1.83 8.22
N ASN A 36 8.92 2.14 8.66
CA ASN A 36 7.71 1.45 8.22
C ASN A 36 7.45 1.65 6.71
N MET A 37 6.75 0.70 6.11
CA MET A 37 6.42 0.74 4.68
C MET A 37 4.93 0.47 4.48
N VAL A 38 4.41 0.80 3.30
CA VAL A 38 3.05 0.44 2.90
C VAL A 38 3.12 -0.60 1.78
N PHE A 39 2.24 -1.59 1.85
CA PHE A 39 2.06 -2.60 0.81
C PHE A 39 0.61 -2.57 0.32
N MET A 40 0.43 -2.44 -0.98
CA MET A 40 -0.85 -2.35 -1.68
C MET A 40 -0.69 -2.86 -3.12
N SER A 41 -1.79 -3.07 -3.83
CA SER A 41 -1.75 -3.39 -5.26
C SER A 41 -1.21 -2.23 -6.09
N LEU A 42 -0.65 -2.56 -7.25
CA LEU A 42 -0.19 -1.56 -8.22
C LEU A 42 -1.36 -0.72 -8.75
N ASP A 43 -2.53 -1.33 -8.94
CA ASP A 43 -3.72 -0.64 -9.41
C ASP A 43 -4.16 0.45 -8.43
N LYS A 44 -4.23 0.11 -7.13
CA LYS A 44 -4.54 1.08 -6.07
C LYS A 44 -3.51 2.21 -5.99
N TYR A 45 -2.23 1.86 -6.10
CA TYR A 45 -1.16 2.87 -6.15
C TYR A 45 -1.34 3.82 -7.35
N ASN A 46 -1.65 3.30 -8.53
CA ASN A 46 -1.85 4.09 -9.74
C ASN A 46 -3.10 4.98 -9.65
N GLU A 47 -4.19 4.47 -9.06
CA GLU A 47 -5.41 5.24 -8.82
C GLU A 47 -5.14 6.45 -7.93
N ILE A 48 -4.48 6.25 -6.79
CA ILE A 48 -4.09 7.34 -5.87
C ILE A 48 -3.23 8.38 -6.60
N ASN A 49 -2.25 7.96 -7.37
CA ASN A 49 -1.39 8.90 -8.11
C ASN A 49 -2.16 9.68 -9.19
N LYS A 50 -3.10 9.03 -9.87
CA LYS A 50 -3.96 9.68 -10.85
C LYS A 50 -4.86 10.73 -10.20
N GLU A 51 -5.47 10.41 -9.06
CA GLU A 51 -6.28 11.36 -8.28
C GLU A 51 -5.45 12.56 -7.82
N LEU A 52 -4.26 12.31 -7.26
CA LEU A 52 -3.34 13.37 -6.83
C LEU A 52 -2.94 14.28 -7.99
N PHE A 53 -2.68 13.71 -9.18
CA PHE A 53 -2.38 14.48 -10.38
C PHE A 53 -3.55 15.37 -10.81
N LEU A 54 -4.77 14.84 -10.82
CA LEU A 54 -5.97 15.59 -11.19
C LEU A 54 -6.27 16.71 -10.19
N LEU A 55 -6.14 16.45 -8.89
CA LEU A 55 -6.32 17.46 -7.83
C LEU A 55 -5.30 18.59 -7.96
N LYS A 56 -4.03 18.25 -8.22
CA LYS A 56 -2.98 19.25 -8.40
C LYS A 56 -3.26 20.17 -9.59
N ASN A 57 -3.67 19.61 -10.74
CA ASN A 57 -3.91 20.39 -11.95
C ASN A 57 -5.30 21.05 -11.98
N GLY A 58 -6.25 20.56 -11.18
CA GLY A 58 -7.57 21.15 -11.01
C GLY A 58 -7.56 22.40 -10.13
N ASN A 59 -6.60 22.51 -9.21
CA ASN A 59 -6.38 23.69 -8.36
C ASN A 59 -5.59 24.82 -9.07
N ASP A 60 -5.07 24.58 -10.27
CA ASP A 60 -4.36 25.59 -11.10
C ASP A 60 -5.30 26.30 -12.10
N LYS A 61 -6.63 26.18 -11.94
CA LYS A 61 -7.66 26.91 -12.70
C LYS A 61 -8.55 27.73 -11.77
#